data_AF-A0A3N4IT11-F1
#
_entry.id   AF-A0A3N4IT11-F1
#
_cell.length_a   1.000
_cell.length_b   1.000
_cell.length_c   1.000
_cell.angle_alpha   90.00
_cell.angle_beta   90.00
_cell.angle_gamma   90.00
#
_symmetry.space_group_name_H-M   'P 1'
#
loop_
_entity.id
_entity.type
_entity.pdbx_description
1 polymer ?
#
loop_
_entity_poly.entity_id
_entity_poly.type
_entity_poly.pdbx_seq_one_letter_code
_entity_poly.pdbx_strand_id
1 'polypeptide(L)'
;MGFENINPPELKERVKDRKGEDNAPAHIHCYYKAAQECLGLQKLVWPANSPDLNPIETIWCEMKDKIKERLGIWMTAAGIHQVVLEV
;
A
#
# COMPACT_ATOMS: atom_id res chain seq x y z
N MET A 1 10.13 -32.14 12.63
CA MET A 1 8.92 -31.31 12.61
C MET A 1 8.70 -30.90 11.17
N GLY A 2 7.75 -31.55 10.50
CA GLY A 2 7.51 -31.39 9.08
C GLY A 2 6.87 -30.04 8.79
N PHE A 3 7.44 -29.30 7.85
CA PHE A 3 6.70 -28.27 7.14
C PHE A 3 5.67 -29.02 6.30
N GLU A 4 4.45 -29.16 6.82
CA GLU A 4 3.34 -29.67 6.04
C GLU A 4 3.24 -28.84 4.77
N ASN A 5 3.33 -29.53 3.63
CA ASN A 5 3.05 -28.99 2.31
C ASN A 5 1.61 -28.51 2.30
N ILE A 6 1.39 -27.24 2.66
CA ILE A 6 0.19 -26.52 2.29
C ILE A 6 0.30 -26.32 0.78
N ASN A 7 -0.24 -27.28 0.04
CA ASN A 7 -0.38 -27.17 -1.40
C ASN A 7 -1.38 -26.02 -1.65
N PRO A 8 -0.96 -24.86 -2.19
CA PRO A 8 -1.88 -23.75 -2.39
C PRO A 8 -2.97 -24.19 -3.38
N PRO A 9 -4.25 -23.88 -3.11
CA PRO A 9 -5.32 -24.19 -4.05
C PRO A 9 -4.98 -23.59 -5.42
N GLU A 10 -5.08 -24.44 -6.44
CA GLU A 10 -4.91 -24.21 -7.87
C GLU A 10 -4.82 -22.73 -8.27
N LEU A 11 -3.63 -22.35 -8.79
CA LEU A 11 -3.31 -21.10 -9.48
C LEU A 11 -4.08 -20.96 -10.81
N LYS A 12 -5.39 -21.23 -10.82
CA LYS A 12 -6.27 -20.94 -11.94
C LYS A 12 -6.67 -19.48 -11.86
N GLU A 13 -6.06 -18.70 -12.74
CA GLU A 13 -6.60 -17.47 -13.30
C GLU A 13 -7.00 -16.37 -12.28
N ARG A 14 -6.15 -16.12 -11.28
CA ARG A 14 -6.15 -14.78 -10.69
C ARG A 14 -5.56 -13.84 -11.74
N VAL A 15 -6.34 -12.87 -12.20
CA VAL A 15 -5.80 -11.64 -12.78
C VAL A 15 -4.64 -11.23 -11.88
N LYS A 16 -3.41 -11.25 -12.40
CA LYS A 16 -2.22 -11.02 -11.58
C LYS A 16 -2.36 -9.64 -10.95
N ASP A 17 -2.69 -9.61 -9.65
CA ASP A 17 -2.80 -8.37 -8.90
C ASP A 17 -1.44 -7.66 -8.96
N ARG A 18 -1.41 -6.53 -9.67
CA ARG A 18 -0.20 -5.71 -9.78
C ARG A 18 -0.12 -4.79 -8.59
N LYS A 19 0.96 -4.91 -7.82
CA LYS A 19 1.23 -4.05 -6.68
C LYS A 19 1.93 -2.77 -7.14
N GLY A 20 1.28 -1.63 -6.93
CA GLY A 20 1.89 -0.32 -7.04
C GLY A 20 2.60 0.04 -5.74
N GLU A 21 3.88 0.37 -5.81
CA GLU A 21 4.67 0.89 -4.70
C GLU A 21 5.88 1.65 -5.28
N ASP A 22 6.38 2.62 -4.53
CA ASP A 22 7.60 3.31 -4.92
C ASP A 22 8.84 2.40 -4.76
N ASN A 23 10.00 2.96 -5.12
CA ASN A 23 11.29 2.28 -4.99
C ASN A 23 12.04 2.69 -3.71
N ALA A 24 11.32 3.01 -2.62
CA ALA A 24 11.96 3.25 -1.34
C ALA A 24 12.87 2.06 -0.95
N PRO A 25 14.00 2.28 -0.23
CA PRO A 25 14.95 1.20 0.11
C PRO A 25 14.30 -0.03 0.76
N ALA A 26 13.29 0.18 1.61
CA ALA A 26 12.51 -0.89 2.23
C ALA A 26 11.75 -1.76 1.21
N HIS A 27 11.30 -1.19 0.10
CA HIS A 27 10.51 -1.85 -0.95
C HIS A 27 11.36 -2.55 -2.02
N ILE A 28 12.68 -2.38 -2.00
CA ILE A 28 13.60 -3.05 -2.94
C ILE A 28 14.50 -4.08 -2.26
N HIS A 29 14.42 -4.19 -0.93
CA HIS A 29 15.20 -5.12 -0.13
C HIS A 29 14.86 -6.58 -0.47
N CYS A 30 15.84 -7.49 -0.40
CA CYS A 30 15.69 -8.89 -0.80
C CYS A 30 14.61 -9.64 -0.01
N TYR A 31 14.55 -9.48 1.32
CA TYR A 31 13.51 -10.09 2.16
C TYR A 31 12.10 -9.65 1.76
N TYR A 32 11.94 -8.39 1.35
CA TYR A 32 10.66 -7.86 0.91
C TYR A 32 10.24 -8.44 -0.43
N LYS A 33 11.17 -8.53 -1.39
CA LYS A 33 10.94 -9.19 -2.69
C LYS A 33 10.59 -10.66 -2.54
N ALA A 34 11.32 -11.40 -1.72
CA ALA A 34 11.04 -12.81 -1.44
C ALA A 34 9.63 -13.01 -0.86
N ALA A 35 9.20 -12.13 0.05
CA ALA A 35 7.83 -12.18 0.58
C ALA A 35 6.77 -11.91 -0.50
N GLN A 36 7.00 -10.94 -1.41
CA GLN A 36 6.08 -10.69 -2.54
C GLN A 36 5.99 -11.88 -3.49
N GLU A 37 7.12 -12.51 -3.80
CA GLU A 37 7.20 -13.69 -4.67
C GLU A 37 6.45 -14.88 -4.06
N CYS A 38 6.61 -15.13 -2.75
CA CYS A 38 5.84 -16.15 -2.03
C CYS A 38 4.33 -15.90 -2.05
N LEU A 39 3.90 -14.62 -2.12
CA LEU A 39 2.50 -14.23 -2.23
C LEU A 39 1.98 -14.20 -3.67
N GLY A 40 2.84 -14.47 -4.67
CA GLY A 40 2.47 -14.40 -6.09
C GLY A 40 2.18 -12.98 -6.60
N LEU A 41 2.64 -11.96 -5.87
CA LEU A 41 2.42 -10.54 -6.23
C LEU A 41 3.38 -10.11 -7.33
N GLN A 42 2.89 -9.34 -8.29
CA GLN A 42 3.73 -8.74 -9.32
C GLN A 42 3.90 -7.24 -9.07
N LYS A 43 5.13 -6.79 -8.84
CA LYS A 43 5.44 -5.37 -8.71
C LYS A 43 5.29 -4.65 -10.05
N LEU A 44 4.57 -3.53 -10.04
CA LEU A 44 4.52 -2.60 -11.17
C LEU A 44 5.83 -1.80 -11.24
N VAL A 45 6.37 -1.61 -12.45
CA VAL A 45 7.58 -0.79 -12.63
C VAL A 45 7.26 0.66 -12.31
N TRP A 46 7.90 1.18 -11.26
CA TRP A 46 7.71 2.56 -10.82
C TRP A 46 8.88 3.44 -11.26
N PRO A 47 8.67 4.53 -12.02
CA PRO A 47 9.74 5.47 -12.33
C PRO A 47 10.15 6.29 -11.10
N ALA A 48 11.44 6.63 -11.01
CA ALA A 48 11.97 7.42 -9.91
C ALA A 48 11.40 8.85 -9.95
N ASN A 49 11.14 9.43 -8.77
CA ASN A 49 10.60 10.79 -8.60
C ASN A 49 9.27 11.05 -9.32
N SER A 50 8.39 10.05 -9.40
CA SER A 50 7.07 10.17 -10.02
C SER A 50 5.93 9.96 -9.02
N PRO A 51 5.73 10.88 -8.05
CA PRO A 51 4.58 10.83 -7.15
C PRO A 51 3.26 11.08 -7.87
N ASP A 52 3.28 11.82 -8.98
CA ASP A 52 2.14 12.11 -9.85
C ASP A 52 1.49 10.87 -10.44
N LEU A 53 2.26 9.79 -10.64
CA LEU A 53 1.74 8.51 -11.10
C LEU A 53 1.08 7.69 -10.00
N ASN A 54 1.25 8.06 -8.72
CA ASN A 54 0.76 7.30 -7.58
C ASN A 54 -0.64 7.77 -7.20
N PRO A 55 -1.70 6.97 -7.47
CA PRO A 55 -3.07 7.40 -7.19
C PRO A 55 -3.32 7.66 -5.70
N ILE A 56 -2.50 7.09 -4.81
CA ILE A 56 -2.62 7.34 -3.37
C ILE A 56 -2.32 8.80 -3.01
N GLU A 57 -1.48 9.51 -3.78
CA GLU A 57 -1.15 10.92 -3.52
C GLU A 57 -2.38 11.81 -3.68
N THR A 58 -3.20 11.54 -4.70
CA THR A 58 -4.48 12.23 -4.90
C THR A 58 -5.43 11.95 -3.73
N ILE A 59 -5.52 10.69 -3.29
CA ILE A 59 -6.35 10.32 -2.13
C ILE A 59 -5.87 11.04 -0.87
N TRP A 60 -4.55 11.10 -0.63
CA TRP A 60 -3.99 11.81 0.51
C TRP A 60 -4.28 13.31 0.47
N CYS A 61 -4.23 13.94 -0.70
CA CYS A 61 -4.62 15.34 -0.86
C CYS A 61 -6.07 15.58 -0.45
N GLU A 62 -7.01 14.82 -1.00
CA GLU A 62 -8.44 14.90 -0.65
C GLU A 62 -8.69 14.64 0.84
N MET A 63 -8.02 13.65 1.43
CA MET A 63 -8.12 13.36 2.86
C MET A 63 -7.63 14.53 3.71
N LYS A 64 -6.48 15.12 3.38
CA LYS A 64 -5.93 16.27 4.11
C LYS A 64 -6.88 17.47 4.07
N ASP A 65 -7.49 17.73 2.91
CA ASP A 65 -8.44 18.84 2.77
C ASP A 65 -9.68 18.63 3.64
N LYS A 66 -10.26 17.43 3.65
CA LYS A 66 -11.40 17.09 4.52
C LYS A 66 -11.07 17.14 6.01
N ILE A 67 -9.90 16.62 6.40
CA ILE A 67 -9.45 16.66 7.79
C ILE A 67 -9.26 18.12 8.24
N LYS A 68 -8.68 18.96 7.39
CA LYS A 68 -8.48 20.39 7.66
C LYS A 68 -9.81 21.13 7.78
N GLU A 69 -10.79 20.81 6.93
CA GLU A 69 -12.14 21.38 7.03
C GLU A 69 -12.81 21.04 8.37
N ARG A 70 -12.68 19.79 8.85
CA ARG A 70 -13.32 19.35 10.10
C ARG A 70 -12.61 19.81 11.37
N LEU A 71 -11.28 19.80 11.39
CA LEU A 71 -10.49 20.06 12.61
C LEU A 71 -9.88 21.46 12.67
N GLY A 72 -9.83 22.19 11.55
CA GLY A 72 -9.21 23.50 11.47
C GLY A 72 -7.76 23.47 11.95
N ILE A 73 -7.43 24.35 12.90
CA ILE A 73 -6.07 24.50 13.46
C ILE A 73 -5.75 23.39 14.49
N TRP A 74 -6.75 22.62 14.94
CA TRP A 74 -6.62 21.63 16.02
C TRP A 74 -6.39 20.21 15.50
N MET A 75 -5.46 20.06 14.56
CA MET A 75 -5.04 18.78 13.97
C MET A 75 -4.17 17.97 14.94
N THR A 76 -4.74 17.52 16.06
CA THR A 76 -4.09 16.55 16.95
C THR A 76 -4.13 15.15 16.32
N ALA A 77 -3.16 14.30 16.65
CA ALA A 77 -3.17 12.90 16.17
C ALA A 77 -4.47 12.16 16.54
N ALA A 78 -4.99 12.40 17.75
CA ALA A 78 -6.25 11.83 18.21
C ALA A 78 -7.45 12.35 17.40
N GLY A 79 -7.50 13.65 17.11
CA GLY A 79 -8.55 14.24 16.29
C GLY A 79 -8.53 13.71 14.84
N ILE A 80 -7.34 13.61 14.25
CA ILE A 80 -7.17 13.04 12.90
C ILE A 80 -7.65 11.59 12.88
N HIS A 81 -7.29 10.79 13.89
CA HIS A 81 -7.71 9.40 13.99
C HIS A 81 -9.24 9.25 14.04
N GLN A 82 -9.94 10.08 14.83
CA GLN A 82 -11.41 10.06 14.87
C GLN A 82 -12.01 10.37 13.48
N VAL A 83 -11.52 11.43 12.83
CA VAL A 83 -12.03 11.83 11.51
C VAL A 83 -11.79 10.74 10.45
N VAL A 84 -10.61 10.11 10.44
CA VAL A 84 -10.29 9.06 9.45
C VAL A 84 -11.16 7.82 9.63
N LEU A 85 -11.55 7.47 10.85
CA LEU A 85 -12.46 6.34 11.11
C LEU A 85 -13.93 6.62 10.76
N GLU A 86 -14.29 7.88 10.58
CA GLU A 86 -15.65 8.32 10.20
C GLU A 86 -15.85 8.45 8.69
N VAL A 87 -14.80 8.25 7.87
CA VAL A 87 -14.85 8.30 6.39
C VAL A 87 -15.08 6.90 5.84
#